data_AF-A0A061BI62-F1
#
_entry.id   AF-A0A061BI62-F1
#
_cell.length_a   1.000
_cell.length_b   1.000
_cell.length_c   1.000
_cell.angle_alpha   90.00
_cell.angle_beta   90.00
_cell.angle_gamma   90.00
#
_symmetry.space_group_name_H-M   'P 1'
#
loop_
_entity.id
_entity.type
_entity.pdbx_description
1 polymer ?
#
loop_
_entity_poly.entity_id
_entity_poly.type
_entity_poly.pdbx_seq_one_letter_code
_entity_poly.pdbx_strand_id
1 'polypeptide(L)'
;MSDWDFRQVLHCNSTMKALIDANWQRHKLDMAYDAFISSYYCRETGNATLTREANRIWVAYNNWGYWPNNGWAMFTLVAFGLSALLHIYQILRSRYWSFVMVVMGCGGEMYGWSMRWIGGQNLLRGYGEQLAALTVSPIVFSGALYSLFGSLARSMNPSLLPIGSKKLTWWLFGVEFFTLLVQVGGGATAAGAEDASTFNVGSWIMLGGIVAQLVVTLIFLAVFGVYFSRLRSRHNVDIRYADSHLKVVFWGIIAISSLIVIRCILAVSRSWATR
;
A
#
# COMPACT_ATOMS: atom_id res chain seq x y z
N MET A 1 -28.50 -0.38 -8.34
CA MET A 1 -27.54 -1.03 -7.41
C MET A 1 -28.28 -1.28 -6.12
N SER A 2 -28.91 -2.43 -6.02
CA SER A 2 -29.68 -2.85 -4.85
C SER A 2 -28.73 -3.45 -3.82
N ASP A 3 -28.77 -2.91 -2.61
CA ASP A 3 -28.20 -3.50 -1.39
C ASP A 3 -28.85 -4.86 -1.16
N TRP A 4 -28.23 -5.93 -1.67
CA TRP A 4 -28.57 -7.29 -1.25
C TRP A 4 -27.64 -7.64 -0.10
N ASP A 5 -28.08 -7.34 1.13
CA ASP A 5 -27.52 -7.99 2.30
C ASP A 5 -27.93 -9.47 2.25
N PHE A 6 -27.07 -10.32 1.66
CA PHE A 6 -27.31 -11.74 1.52
C PHE A 6 -27.59 -12.45 2.87
N ARG A 7 -27.26 -11.83 4.01
CA ARG A 7 -27.59 -12.35 5.35
C ARG A 7 -29.09 -12.55 5.57
N GLN A 8 -29.95 -11.78 4.89
CA GLN A 8 -31.40 -11.87 5.07
C GLN A 8 -32.05 -13.02 4.29
N VAL A 9 -31.35 -13.61 3.31
CA VAL A 9 -31.93 -14.62 2.42
C VAL A 9 -31.57 -16.06 2.84
N LEU A 10 -30.43 -16.26 3.52
CA LEU A 10 -29.93 -17.58 3.88
C LEU A 10 -29.49 -17.63 5.36
N HIS A 11 -30.34 -18.21 6.21
CA HIS A 11 -29.96 -18.58 7.58
C HIS A 11 -29.11 -19.85 7.58
N CYS A 12 -28.21 -19.97 8.56
CA CYS A 12 -27.38 -21.16 8.73
C CYS A 12 -28.24 -22.42 8.95
N ASN A 13 -28.28 -23.30 7.94
CA ASN A 13 -29.03 -24.55 7.96
C ASN A 13 -28.13 -25.75 8.30
N SER A 14 -28.70 -26.95 8.38
CA SER A 14 -27.97 -28.19 8.70
C SER A 14 -26.89 -28.54 7.67
N THR A 15 -27.14 -28.29 6.39
CA THR A 15 -26.17 -28.53 5.31
C THR A 15 -24.92 -27.66 5.46
N MET A 16 -25.10 -26.37 5.76
CA MET A 16 -23.98 -25.45 5.99
C MET A 16 -23.14 -25.85 7.20
N LYS A 17 -23.77 -26.37 8.25
CA LYS A 17 -23.06 -26.92 9.42
C LYS A 17 -22.22 -28.13 9.06
N ALA A 18 -22.79 -29.09 8.32
CA ALA A 18 -22.05 -30.26 7.85
C ALA A 18 -20.87 -29.90 6.94
N LEU A 19 -21.01 -28.88 6.09
CA LEU A 19 -19.91 -28.35 5.28
C LEU A 19 -18.79 -27.77 6.14
N ILE A 20 -19.12 -27.05 7.22
CA ILE A 20 -18.13 -26.52 8.17
C ILE A 20 -17.40 -27.67 8.87
N ASP A 21 -18.13 -28.64 9.42
CA ASP A 21 -17.55 -29.79 10.13
C ASP A 21 -16.59 -30.60 9.25
N ALA A 22 -16.88 -30.72 7.95
CA ALA A 22 -16.04 -31.46 7.00
C ALA A 22 -14.77 -30.70 6.57
N ASN A 23 -14.73 -29.37 6.74
CA ASN A 23 -13.71 -28.50 6.14
C ASN A 23 -12.86 -27.72 7.16
N TRP A 24 -13.27 -27.61 8.42
CA TRP A 24 -12.61 -26.69 9.38
C TRP A 24 -11.15 -27.02 9.72
N GLN A 25 -10.72 -28.26 9.47
CA GLN A 25 -9.33 -28.70 9.64
C GLN A 25 -8.53 -28.76 8.33
N ARG A 26 -9.18 -28.51 7.18
CA ARG A 26 -8.53 -28.63 5.87
C ARG A 26 -7.67 -27.42 5.55
N HIS A 27 -6.62 -27.65 4.76
CA HIS A 27 -5.86 -26.58 4.15
C HIS A 27 -6.70 -25.86 3.08
N LYS A 28 -6.36 -24.58 2.82
CA LYS A 28 -7.08 -23.71 1.87
C LYS A 28 -7.30 -24.36 0.50
N LEU A 29 -6.32 -25.09 -0.01
CA LEU A 29 -6.35 -25.70 -1.34
C LEU A 29 -7.34 -26.89 -1.43
N ASP A 30 -7.62 -27.56 -0.31
CA ASP A 30 -8.49 -28.74 -0.23
C ASP A 30 -9.91 -28.41 0.27
N MET A 31 -10.18 -27.12 0.48
CA MET A 31 -11.38 -26.60 1.12
C MET A 31 -12.44 -26.25 0.07
N ALA A 32 -13.65 -26.79 0.25
CA ALA A 32 -14.76 -26.49 -0.66
C ALA A 32 -15.15 -25.01 -0.60
N TYR A 33 -15.39 -24.40 -1.77
CA TYR A 33 -15.89 -23.03 -1.86
C TYR A 33 -17.22 -22.84 -1.09
N ASP A 34 -18.08 -23.87 -1.10
CA ASP A 34 -19.34 -23.85 -0.37
C ASP A 34 -19.15 -23.81 1.15
N ALA A 35 -18.06 -24.38 1.66
CA ALA A 35 -17.71 -24.29 3.08
C ALA A 35 -17.30 -22.86 3.46
N PHE A 36 -16.63 -22.14 2.56
CA PHE A 36 -16.33 -20.73 2.74
C PHE A 36 -17.60 -19.89 2.81
N ILE A 37 -18.54 -20.06 1.87
CA ILE A 37 -19.84 -19.39 1.92
C ILE A 37 -20.59 -19.73 3.22
N SER A 38 -20.63 -21.00 3.58
CA SER A 38 -21.30 -21.49 4.80
C SER A 38 -20.73 -20.84 6.06
N SER A 39 -19.41 -20.66 6.13
CA SER A 39 -18.74 -20.01 7.26
C SER A 39 -19.19 -18.57 7.50
N TYR A 40 -19.57 -17.85 6.45
CA TYR A 40 -20.08 -16.48 6.58
C TYR A 40 -21.45 -16.46 7.25
N TYR A 41 -22.38 -17.31 6.82
CA TYR A 41 -23.76 -17.35 7.33
C TYR A 41 -23.86 -17.98 8.73
N CYS A 42 -23.05 -19.00 9.03
CA CYS A 42 -23.11 -19.70 10.31
C CYS A 42 -22.42 -18.99 11.47
N ARG A 43 -21.77 -17.86 11.23
CA ARG A 43 -20.99 -17.13 12.24
C ARG A 43 -21.85 -16.53 13.35
N GLU A 44 -23.04 -16.03 13.02
CA GLU A 44 -23.90 -15.27 13.95
C GLU A 44 -25.02 -16.11 14.58
N THR A 45 -24.85 -17.44 14.57
CA THR A 45 -25.85 -18.41 15.04
C THR A 45 -25.97 -18.54 16.56
N GLY A 46 -25.21 -17.75 17.34
CA GLY A 46 -25.19 -17.81 18.80
C GLY A 46 -24.50 -19.04 19.40
N ASN A 47 -24.08 -20.02 18.58
CA ASN A 47 -23.34 -21.21 19.02
C ASN A 47 -21.83 -20.95 18.93
N ALA A 48 -21.17 -20.84 20.09
CA ALA A 48 -19.75 -20.51 20.18
C ALA A 48 -18.82 -21.50 19.44
N THR A 49 -19.14 -22.79 19.43
CA THR A 49 -18.32 -23.82 18.76
C THR A 49 -18.38 -23.66 17.25
N LEU A 50 -19.60 -23.57 16.71
CA LEU A 50 -19.84 -23.40 15.28
C LEU A 50 -19.27 -22.06 14.77
N THR A 51 -19.43 -20.98 15.55
CA THR A 51 -18.80 -19.69 15.24
C THR A 51 -17.28 -19.81 15.17
N ARG A 52 -16.65 -20.59 16.07
CA ARG A 52 -15.20 -20.79 16.06
C ARG A 52 -14.72 -21.56 14.84
N GLU A 53 -15.41 -22.62 14.46
CA GLU A 53 -15.09 -23.44 13.28
C GLU A 53 -15.29 -22.67 11.99
N ALA A 54 -16.42 -21.97 11.87
CA ALA A 54 -16.70 -21.03 10.79
C ALA A 54 -15.58 -19.98 10.68
N ASN A 55 -15.17 -19.37 11.79
CA ASN A 55 -14.09 -18.38 11.78
C ASN A 55 -12.75 -18.96 11.30
N ARG A 56 -12.43 -20.23 11.59
CA ARG A 56 -11.20 -20.87 11.09
C ARG A 56 -11.21 -21.05 9.58
N ILE A 57 -12.30 -21.61 9.05
CA ILE A 57 -12.51 -21.75 7.59
C ILE A 57 -12.39 -20.40 6.92
N TRP A 58 -13.07 -19.41 7.50
CA TRP A 58 -13.12 -18.07 6.95
C TRP A 58 -11.72 -17.44 6.88
N VAL A 59 -10.95 -17.51 7.98
CA VAL A 59 -9.59 -16.97 8.06
C VAL A 59 -8.64 -17.68 7.11
N ALA A 60 -8.79 -19.00 6.96
CA ALA A 60 -7.97 -19.81 6.06
C ALA A 60 -8.26 -19.53 4.58
N TYR A 61 -9.52 -19.29 4.21
CA TYR A 61 -9.90 -19.13 2.81
C TYR A 61 -9.65 -17.72 2.26
N ASN A 62 -9.92 -16.66 3.04
CA ASN A 62 -9.72 -15.29 2.58
C ASN A 62 -8.23 -14.96 2.35
N ASN A 63 -7.94 -14.03 1.43
CA ASN A 63 -6.56 -13.66 1.08
C ASN A 63 -5.89 -12.70 2.08
N TRP A 64 -6.65 -12.07 2.99
CA TRP A 64 -6.10 -11.22 4.05
C TRP A 64 -5.45 -12.02 5.18
N GLY A 65 -5.93 -13.24 5.46
CA GLY A 65 -5.51 -14.07 6.60
C GLY A 65 -6.04 -13.57 7.95
N TYR A 66 -6.99 -12.65 7.92
CA TYR A 66 -7.67 -12.07 9.09
C TYR A 66 -8.92 -11.33 8.61
N TRP A 67 -9.80 -10.98 9.54
CA TRP A 67 -11.02 -10.21 9.22
C TRP A 67 -10.73 -8.73 8.96
N PRO A 68 -10.99 -8.21 7.74
CA PRO A 68 -10.87 -6.79 7.46
C PRO A 68 -11.77 -5.97 8.40
N ASN A 69 -11.15 -5.05 9.13
CA ASN A 69 -11.90 -4.07 9.91
C ASN A 69 -12.35 -2.92 9.00
N ASN A 70 -13.66 -2.80 8.80
CA ASN A 70 -14.27 -1.77 7.96
C ASN A 70 -14.10 -0.35 8.53
N GLY A 71 -14.07 -0.19 9.86
CA GLY A 71 -13.84 1.11 10.50
C GLY A 71 -12.48 1.71 10.14
N TRP A 72 -11.43 0.88 10.12
CA TRP A 72 -10.10 1.33 9.68
C TRP A 72 -10.07 1.73 8.21
N ALA A 73 -10.75 0.98 7.33
CA ALA A 73 -10.85 1.31 5.92
C ALA A 73 -11.53 2.68 5.68
N MET A 74 -12.60 2.97 6.44
CA MET A 74 -13.29 4.25 6.36
C MET A 74 -12.44 5.41 6.89
N PHE A 75 -11.76 5.20 8.03
CA PHE A 75 -10.85 6.20 8.59
C PHE A 75 -9.77 6.61 7.57
N THR A 76 -9.11 5.64 6.95
CA THR A 76 -8.07 5.90 5.94
C THR A 76 -8.63 6.58 4.71
N LEU A 77 -9.83 6.20 4.26
CA LEU A 77 -10.50 6.83 3.13
C LEU A 77 -10.74 8.32 3.37
N VAL A 78 -11.28 8.67 4.55
CA VAL A 78 -11.55 10.06 4.94
C VAL A 78 -10.25 10.84 5.12
N ALA A 79 -9.25 10.25 5.78
CA ALA A 79 -7.96 10.89 6.01
C ALA A 79 -7.24 11.25 4.70
N PHE A 80 -7.14 10.31 3.75
CA PHE A 80 -6.56 10.57 2.44
C PHE A 80 -7.42 11.48 1.56
N GLY A 81 -8.76 11.41 1.69
CA GLY A 81 -9.67 12.33 1.01
C GLY A 81 -9.49 13.78 1.44
N LEU A 82 -9.42 14.03 2.76
CA LEU A 82 -9.14 15.37 3.29
C LEU A 82 -7.75 15.86 2.87
N SER A 83 -6.74 14.99 2.93
CA SER A 83 -5.39 15.32 2.45
C SER A 83 -5.39 15.68 0.96
N ALA A 84 -6.10 14.93 0.12
CA ALA A 84 -6.22 15.22 -1.31
C ALA A 84 -6.86 16.60 -1.54
N LEU A 85 -7.96 16.91 -0.85
CA LEU A 85 -8.63 18.22 -0.96
C LEU A 85 -7.71 19.38 -0.56
N LEU A 86 -6.95 19.23 0.53
CA LEU A 86 -5.97 20.23 0.96
C LEU A 86 -4.88 20.44 -0.08
N HIS A 87 -4.34 19.37 -0.66
CA HIS A 87 -3.31 19.48 -1.70
C HIS A 87 -3.87 20.01 -3.02
N ILE A 88 -5.12 19.70 -3.38
CA ILE A 88 -5.81 20.32 -4.51
C ILE A 88 -5.91 21.84 -4.30
N TYR A 89 -6.36 22.28 -3.13
CA TYR A 89 -6.38 23.71 -2.79
C TYR A 89 -4.99 24.35 -2.91
N GLN A 90 -3.95 23.68 -2.40
CA GLN A 90 -2.56 24.16 -2.53
C GLN A 90 -2.11 24.23 -3.98
N ILE A 91 -2.46 23.28 -4.85
CA ILE A 91 -2.16 23.33 -6.29
C ILE A 91 -2.84 24.53 -6.94
N LEU A 92 -4.12 24.75 -6.66
CA LEU A 92 -4.89 25.86 -7.23
C LEU A 92 -4.32 27.22 -6.80
N ARG A 93 -3.92 27.35 -5.53
CA ARG A 93 -3.37 28.59 -4.97
C ARG A 93 -1.91 28.85 -5.35
N SER A 94 -1.03 27.85 -5.23
CA SER A 94 0.42 28.01 -5.41
C SER A 94 0.90 27.74 -6.83
N ARG A 95 0.08 27.06 -7.65
CA ARG A 95 0.45 26.54 -8.98
C ARG A 95 1.69 25.64 -8.97
N TYR A 96 2.02 25.06 -7.80
CA TYR A 96 3.10 24.10 -7.68
C TYR A 96 2.62 22.69 -8.07
N TRP A 97 2.77 22.38 -9.36
CA TRP A 97 2.24 21.16 -9.98
C TRP A 97 2.81 19.85 -9.42
N SER A 98 3.94 19.86 -8.72
CA SER A 98 4.48 18.62 -8.12
C SER A 98 3.53 18.01 -7.08
N PHE A 99 2.63 18.80 -6.48
CA PHE A 99 1.60 18.29 -5.58
C PHE A 99 0.55 17.40 -6.28
N VAL A 100 0.46 17.41 -7.61
CA VAL A 100 -0.39 16.47 -8.35
C VAL A 100 -0.02 15.03 -8.03
N MET A 101 1.27 14.73 -7.86
CA MET A 101 1.74 13.40 -7.46
C MET A 101 1.19 13.01 -6.07
N VAL A 102 1.10 13.96 -5.14
CA VAL A 102 0.49 13.70 -3.82
C VAL A 102 -0.99 13.39 -3.96
N VAL A 103 -1.71 14.17 -4.77
CA VAL A 103 -3.15 13.93 -5.02
C VAL A 103 -3.38 12.56 -5.68
N MET A 104 -2.56 12.18 -6.65
CA MET A 104 -2.63 10.86 -7.28
C MET A 104 -2.33 9.73 -6.29
N GLY A 105 -1.30 9.89 -5.44
CA GLY A 105 -1.01 8.94 -4.37
C GLY A 105 -2.17 8.80 -3.38
N CYS A 106 -2.79 9.92 -2.98
CA CYS A 106 -3.98 9.89 -2.13
C CYS A 106 -5.15 9.19 -2.82
N GLY A 107 -5.36 9.42 -4.13
CA GLY A 107 -6.38 8.73 -4.91
C GLY A 107 -6.16 7.21 -4.96
N GLY A 108 -4.92 6.77 -5.16
CA GLY A 108 -4.59 5.34 -5.12
C GLY A 108 -4.77 4.71 -3.73
N GLU A 109 -4.42 5.44 -2.65
CA GLU A 109 -4.69 4.98 -1.28
C GLU A 109 -6.20 4.86 -1.04
N MET A 110 -6.96 5.90 -1.39
CA MET A 110 -8.43 5.89 -1.28
C MET A 110 -9.04 4.72 -2.05
N TYR A 111 -8.59 4.47 -3.27
CA TYR A 111 -9.07 3.35 -4.07
C TYR A 111 -8.74 2.02 -3.40
N GLY A 112 -7.50 1.80 -2.95
CA GLY A 112 -7.11 0.57 -2.27
C GLY A 112 -7.90 0.32 -0.98
N TRP A 113 -8.12 1.36 -0.16
CA TRP A 113 -8.93 1.25 1.06
C TRP A 113 -10.42 1.07 0.78
N SER A 114 -10.93 1.61 -0.33
CA SER A 114 -12.29 1.33 -0.81
C SER A 114 -12.46 -0.13 -1.23
N MET A 115 -11.47 -0.69 -1.91
CA MET A 115 -11.46 -2.11 -2.27
C MET A 115 -11.41 -3.02 -1.04
N ARG A 116 -10.72 -2.59 0.04
CA ARG A 116 -10.78 -3.28 1.33
C ARG A 116 -12.16 -3.26 1.95
N TRP A 117 -12.84 -2.11 1.91
CA TRP A 117 -14.20 -1.97 2.43
C TRP A 117 -15.17 -2.90 1.68
N ILE A 118 -15.09 -2.90 0.34
CA ILE A 118 -15.85 -3.82 -0.51
C ILE A 118 -15.49 -5.27 -0.19
N GLY A 119 -14.20 -5.58 -0.04
CA GLY A 119 -13.70 -6.89 0.36
C GLY A 119 -14.17 -7.36 1.73
N GLY A 120 -14.48 -6.43 2.65
CA GLY A 120 -15.11 -6.73 3.94
C GLY A 120 -16.59 -7.14 3.82
N GLN A 121 -17.25 -6.82 2.70
CA GLN A 121 -18.64 -7.17 2.41
C GLN A 121 -18.73 -8.37 1.44
N ASN A 122 -17.87 -8.41 0.42
CA ASN A 122 -17.76 -9.45 -0.59
C ASN A 122 -16.30 -9.84 -0.79
N LEU A 123 -15.90 -10.92 -0.12
CA LEU A 123 -14.53 -11.36 0.08
C LEU A 123 -13.89 -12.02 -1.15
N LEU A 124 -14.68 -12.30 -2.19
CA LEU A 124 -14.16 -12.74 -3.48
C LEU A 124 -13.55 -11.60 -4.30
N ARG A 125 -13.71 -10.35 -3.85
CA ARG A 125 -13.34 -9.16 -4.60
C ARG A 125 -12.52 -8.21 -3.73
N GLY A 126 -11.74 -7.35 -4.38
CA GLY A 126 -11.08 -6.22 -3.73
C GLY A 126 -9.72 -6.53 -3.12
N TYR A 127 -9.33 -7.79 -2.85
CA TYR A 127 -8.00 -8.08 -2.30
C TYR A 127 -6.89 -7.71 -3.28
N GLY A 128 -7.00 -8.17 -4.53
CA GLY A 128 -5.98 -7.94 -5.56
C GLY A 128 -5.88 -6.46 -5.92
N GLU A 129 -7.02 -5.82 -6.10
CA GLU A 129 -7.13 -4.39 -6.43
C GLU A 129 -6.62 -3.52 -5.27
N GLN A 130 -6.94 -3.90 -4.01
CA GLN A 130 -6.36 -3.27 -2.83
C GLN A 130 -4.83 -3.40 -2.84
N LEU A 131 -4.33 -4.62 -3.01
CA LEU A 131 -2.89 -4.88 -2.97
C LEU A 131 -2.16 -4.08 -4.05
N ALA A 132 -2.67 -4.08 -5.29
CA ALA A 132 -2.10 -3.34 -6.39
C ALA A 132 -2.08 -1.83 -6.11
N ALA A 133 -3.22 -1.25 -5.75
CA ALA A 133 -3.35 0.18 -5.54
C ALA A 133 -2.48 0.69 -4.38
N LEU A 134 -2.51 -0.03 -3.24
CA LEU A 134 -1.70 0.34 -2.09
C LEU A 134 -0.20 0.15 -2.35
N THR A 135 0.19 -0.73 -3.28
CA THR A 135 1.59 -0.93 -3.66
C THR A 135 2.09 0.19 -4.57
N VAL A 136 1.24 0.67 -5.49
CA VAL A 136 1.57 1.77 -6.40
C VAL A 136 1.62 3.13 -5.69
N SER A 137 0.71 3.41 -4.76
CA SER A 137 0.61 4.73 -4.12
C SER A 137 1.92 5.27 -3.49
N PRO A 138 2.69 4.49 -2.71
CA PRO A 138 3.98 4.93 -2.16
C PRO A 138 5.00 5.38 -3.20
N ILE A 139 4.98 4.77 -4.39
CA ILE A 139 5.89 5.12 -5.51
C ILE A 139 5.56 6.53 -5.98
N VAL A 140 4.28 6.83 -6.14
CA VAL A 140 3.81 8.16 -6.57
C VAL A 140 4.16 9.22 -5.52
N PHE A 141 4.00 8.91 -4.22
CA PHE A 141 4.43 9.81 -3.15
C PHE A 141 5.95 10.06 -3.15
N SER A 142 6.76 9.03 -3.44
CA SER A 142 8.22 9.17 -3.56
C SER A 142 8.59 10.14 -4.68
N GLY A 143 7.90 10.08 -5.81
CA GLY A 143 8.04 11.05 -6.90
C GLY A 143 7.79 12.52 -6.47
N ALA A 144 6.78 12.75 -5.64
CA ALA A 144 6.53 14.08 -5.06
C ALA A 144 7.70 14.55 -4.18
N LEU A 145 8.26 13.66 -3.35
CA LEU A 145 9.42 13.95 -2.50
C LEU A 145 10.66 14.29 -3.32
N TYR A 146 10.93 13.54 -4.40
CA TYR A 146 12.09 13.79 -5.26
C TYR A 146 11.97 15.13 -6.00
N SER A 147 10.75 15.51 -6.37
CA SER A 147 10.47 16.80 -7.00
C SER A 147 10.63 17.95 -6.00
N LEU A 148 10.14 17.77 -4.77
CA LEU A 148 10.29 18.72 -3.68
C LEU A 148 11.76 18.94 -3.32
N PHE A 149 12.52 17.85 -3.12
CA PHE A 149 13.96 17.92 -2.88
C PHE A 149 14.70 18.54 -4.06
N GLY A 150 14.36 18.16 -5.30
CA GLY A 150 14.95 18.74 -6.50
C GLY A 150 14.76 20.25 -6.58
N SER A 151 13.54 20.75 -6.31
CA SER A 151 13.26 22.19 -6.25
C SER A 151 13.99 22.88 -5.12
N LEU A 152 14.06 22.27 -3.93
CA LEU A 152 14.79 22.81 -2.78
C LEU A 152 16.29 22.91 -3.06
N ALA A 153 16.89 21.89 -3.67
CA ALA A 153 18.29 21.92 -4.04
C ALA A 153 18.59 23.01 -5.08
N ARG A 154 17.65 23.30 -5.99
CA ARG A 154 17.78 24.40 -6.95
C ARG A 154 17.67 25.79 -6.31
N SER A 155 16.81 25.96 -5.30
CA SER A 155 16.64 27.25 -4.64
C SER A 155 17.78 27.58 -3.67
N MET A 156 18.43 26.57 -3.10
CA MET A 156 19.54 26.76 -2.17
C MET A 156 20.90 26.77 -2.87
N ASN A 157 21.44 25.60 -3.22
CA ASN A 157 22.68 25.53 -3.99
C ASN A 157 22.76 24.21 -4.81
N PRO A 158 22.48 24.24 -6.12
CA PRO A 158 22.45 23.04 -6.95
C PRO A 158 23.85 22.43 -7.16
N SER A 159 24.93 23.17 -6.97
CA SER A 159 26.32 22.70 -7.17
C SER A 159 26.76 21.64 -6.15
N LEU A 160 26.05 21.53 -5.02
CA LEU A 160 26.34 20.54 -3.99
C LEU A 160 25.94 19.12 -4.41
N LEU A 161 25.07 18.99 -5.43
CA LEU A 161 24.68 17.73 -6.04
C LEU A 161 25.63 17.35 -7.19
N PRO A 162 26.26 16.16 -7.16
CA PRO A 162 27.24 15.77 -8.18
C PRO A 162 26.70 15.73 -9.61
N ILE A 163 25.46 15.26 -9.79
CA ILE A 163 24.84 15.01 -11.10
C ILE A 163 23.84 16.14 -11.45
N GLY A 164 23.65 17.12 -10.55
CA GLY A 164 22.68 18.19 -10.67
C GLY A 164 21.24 17.74 -10.34
N SER A 165 20.45 18.65 -9.76
CA SER A 165 19.10 18.37 -9.24
C SER A 165 18.15 17.76 -10.28
N LYS A 166 18.05 18.35 -11.48
CA LYS A 166 17.10 17.89 -12.51
C LYS A 166 17.40 16.46 -12.98
N LYS A 167 18.67 16.16 -13.26
CA LYS A 167 19.08 14.82 -13.73
C LYS A 167 18.87 13.76 -12.65
N LEU A 168 19.21 14.07 -11.39
CA LEU A 168 18.97 13.17 -10.26
C LEU A 168 17.48 12.85 -10.10
N THR A 169 16.61 13.87 -10.10
CA THR A 169 15.16 13.67 -9.98
C THR A 169 14.62 12.80 -11.11
N TRP A 170 15.00 13.07 -12.38
CA TRP A 170 14.56 12.25 -13.51
C TRP A 170 15.09 10.81 -13.47
N TRP A 171 16.32 10.61 -13.02
CA TRP A 171 16.87 9.27 -12.85
C TRP A 171 16.09 8.48 -11.79
N LEU A 172 15.84 9.09 -10.63
CA LEU A 172 15.02 8.46 -9.58
C LEU A 172 13.62 8.11 -10.07
N PHE A 173 12.96 9.03 -10.78
CA PHE A 173 11.66 8.76 -11.41
C PHE A 173 11.71 7.61 -12.42
N GLY A 174 12.74 7.57 -13.26
CA GLY A 174 12.88 6.51 -14.26
C GLY A 174 13.04 5.13 -13.64
N VAL A 175 13.85 5.02 -12.58
CA VAL A 175 14.01 3.75 -11.87
C VAL A 175 12.72 3.35 -11.15
N GLU A 176 12.07 4.28 -10.43
CA GLU A 176 10.78 4.01 -9.77
C GLU A 176 9.65 3.65 -10.75
N PHE A 177 9.63 4.26 -11.93
CA PHE A 177 8.68 3.88 -12.97
C PHE A 177 8.92 2.46 -13.46
N PHE A 178 10.18 2.07 -13.65
CA PHE A 178 10.53 0.72 -14.04
C PHE A 178 10.19 -0.31 -12.96
N THR A 179 10.50 -0.03 -11.69
CA THR A 179 10.12 -0.92 -10.57
C THR A 179 8.61 -1.03 -10.42
N LEU A 180 7.86 0.04 -10.70
CA LEU A 180 6.39 0.00 -10.76
C LEU A 180 5.89 -0.96 -11.85
N LEU A 181 6.47 -0.92 -13.05
CA LEU A 181 6.09 -1.86 -14.12
C LEU A 181 6.34 -3.31 -13.74
N VAL A 182 7.47 -3.59 -13.08
CA VAL A 182 7.79 -4.92 -12.54
C VAL A 182 6.75 -5.35 -11.49
N GLN A 183 6.36 -4.45 -10.58
CA GLN A 183 5.35 -4.74 -9.55
C GLN A 183 3.97 -4.99 -10.15
N VAL A 184 3.54 -4.15 -11.09
CA VAL A 184 2.25 -4.32 -11.78
C VAL A 184 2.23 -5.60 -12.59
N GLY A 185 3.30 -5.90 -13.33
CA GLY A 185 3.43 -7.13 -14.10
C GLY A 185 3.40 -8.38 -13.20
N GLY A 186 4.24 -8.42 -12.16
CA GLY A 186 4.27 -9.53 -11.21
C GLY A 186 2.94 -9.71 -10.47
N GLY A 187 2.33 -8.60 -10.03
CA GLY A 187 1.02 -8.61 -9.38
C GLY A 187 -0.10 -9.10 -10.30
N ALA A 188 -0.10 -8.69 -11.57
CA ALA A 188 -1.06 -9.15 -12.57
C ALA A 188 -0.89 -10.66 -12.87
N THR A 189 0.35 -11.13 -13.01
CA THR A 189 0.64 -12.56 -13.18
C THR A 189 0.18 -13.38 -11.97
N ALA A 190 0.43 -12.89 -10.75
CA ALA A 190 -0.04 -13.56 -9.54
C ALA A 190 -1.58 -13.58 -9.45
N ALA A 191 -2.25 -12.48 -9.82
CA ALA A 191 -3.70 -12.38 -9.77
C ALA A 191 -4.41 -13.27 -10.82
N GLY A 192 -3.78 -13.51 -11.97
CA GLY A 192 -4.32 -14.36 -13.04
C GLY A 192 -3.88 -15.83 -12.98
N ALA A 193 -3.16 -16.25 -11.93
CA ALA A 193 -2.63 -17.60 -11.82
C ALA A 193 -3.73 -18.63 -11.50
N GLU A 194 -3.77 -19.72 -12.26
CA GLU A 194 -4.65 -20.88 -12.02
C GLU A 194 -3.99 -21.96 -11.13
N ASP A 195 -2.66 -21.91 -11.03
CA ASP A 195 -1.85 -22.85 -10.26
C ASP A 195 -0.88 -22.13 -9.28
N ALA A 196 -0.43 -22.87 -8.28
CA ALA A 196 0.44 -22.34 -7.23
C ALA A 196 1.84 -21.92 -7.74
N SER A 197 2.35 -22.55 -8.80
CA SER A 197 3.67 -22.22 -9.37
C SER A 197 3.61 -20.85 -10.04
N THR A 198 2.62 -20.61 -10.90
CA THR A 198 2.42 -19.33 -11.58
C THR A 198 2.15 -18.19 -10.57
N PHE A 199 1.36 -18.47 -9.52
CA PHE A 199 1.12 -17.53 -8.43
C PHE A 199 2.43 -17.12 -7.72
N ASN A 200 3.28 -18.11 -7.43
CA ASN A 200 4.57 -17.88 -6.79
C ASN A 200 5.50 -17.05 -7.67
N VAL A 201 5.60 -17.36 -8.97
CA VAL A 201 6.42 -16.60 -9.91
C VAL A 201 6.00 -15.13 -9.94
N GLY A 202 4.70 -14.85 -10.10
CA GLY A 202 4.18 -13.47 -10.07
C GLY A 202 4.49 -12.76 -8.75
N SER A 203 4.29 -13.45 -7.62
CA SER A 203 4.60 -12.92 -6.29
C SER A 203 6.08 -12.59 -6.11
N TRP A 204 6.99 -13.40 -6.67
CA TRP A 204 8.43 -13.14 -6.64
C TRP A 204 8.85 -11.96 -7.50
N ILE A 205 8.26 -11.82 -8.69
CA ILE A 205 8.49 -10.66 -9.57
C ILE A 205 8.04 -9.38 -8.86
N MET A 206 6.84 -9.39 -8.27
CA MET A 206 6.32 -8.27 -7.50
C MET A 206 7.23 -7.91 -6.32
N LEU A 207 7.67 -8.91 -5.54
CA LEU A 207 8.59 -8.71 -4.42
C LEU A 207 9.93 -8.11 -4.87
N GLY A 208 10.47 -8.56 -6.01
CA GLY A 208 11.70 -8.00 -6.59
C GLY A 208 11.57 -6.49 -6.87
N GLY A 209 10.42 -6.06 -7.40
CA GLY A 209 10.13 -4.65 -7.60
C GLY A 209 10.05 -3.84 -6.29
N ILE A 210 9.42 -4.39 -5.25
CA ILE A 210 9.34 -3.76 -3.91
C ILE A 210 10.75 -3.58 -3.31
N VAL A 211 11.62 -4.59 -3.43
CA VAL A 211 13.00 -4.52 -2.94
C VAL A 211 13.81 -3.48 -3.71
N ALA A 212 13.68 -3.44 -5.04
CA ALA A 212 14.36 -2.45 -5.86
C ALA A 212 13.92 -1.02 -5.50
N GLN A 213 12.62 -0.78 -5.31
CA GLN A 213 12.08 0.49 -4.82
C GLN A 213 12.64 0.89 -3.44
N LEU A 214 12.75 -0.07 -2.51
CA LEU A 214 13.36 0.18 -1.20
C LEU A 214 14.81 0.65 -1.36
N VAL A 215 15.61 -0.02 -2.20
CA VAL A 215 17.00 0.36 -2.48
C VAL A 215 17.08 1.78 -3.06
N VAL A 216 16.21 2.13 -4.02
CA VAL A 216 16.17 3.48 -4.61
C VAL A 216 15.82 4.54 -3.56
N THR A 217 14.86 4.27 -2.70
CA THR A 217 14.48 5.16 -1.60
C THR A 217 15.64 5.37 -0.61
N LEU A 218 16.41 4.32 -0.31
CA LEU A 218 17.61 4.42 0.53
C LEU A 218 18.73 5.23 -0.15
N ILE A 219 18.93 5.05 -1.45
CA ILE A 219 19.87 5.87 -2.24
C ILE A 219 19.45 7.34 -2.19
N PHE A 220 18.16 7.63 -2.36
CA PHE A 220 17.63 8.99 -2.23
C PHE A 220 17.93 9.59 -0.85
N LEU A 221 17.66 8.85 0.23
CA LEU A 221 17.96 9.29 1.60
C LEU A 221 19.45 9.54 1.83
N ALA A 222 20.33 8.70 1.28
CA ALA A 222 21.78 8.91 1.34
C ALA A 222 22.20 10.20 0.61
N VAL A 223 21.69 10.42 -0.62
CA VAL A 223 21.98 11.64 -1.38
C VAL A 223 21.44 12.87 -0.69
N PHE A 224 20.23 12.80 -0.12
CA PHE A 224 19.62 13.84 0.69
C PHE A 224 20.52 14.19 1.89
N GLY A 225 20.96 13.19 2.65
CA GLY A 225 21.87 13.38 3.79
C GLY A 225 23.20 14.01 3.40
N VAL A 226 23.82 13.53 2.30
CA VAL A 226 25.07 14.10 1.77
C VAL A 226 24.89 15.55 1.34
N TYR A 227 23.77 15.89 0.70
CA TYR A 227 23.47 17.26 0.30
C TYR A 227 23.43 18.21 1.51
N PHE A 228 22.67 17.87 2.54
CA PHE A 228 22.57 18.71 3.75
C PHE A 228 23.86 18.73 4.56
N SER A 229 24.63 17.63 4.59
CA SER A 229 25.96 17.62 5.18
C SER A 229 26.91 18.59 4.46
N ARG A 230 26.92 18.59 3.13
CA ARG A 230 27.73 19.52 2.32
C ARG A 230 27.27 20.96 2.47
N LEU A 231 25.96 21.17 2.54
CA LEU A 231 25.37 22.49 2.75
C LEU A 231 25.82 23.08 4.09
N ARG A 232 25.83 22.27 5.15
CA ARG A 232 26.37 22.66 6.46
C ARG A 232 27.87 22.95 6.38
N SER A 233 28.67 22.04 5.84
CA SER A 233 30.13 22.17 5.86
C SER A 233 30.68 23.27 4.95
N ARG A 234 30.03 23.56 3.81
CA ARG A 234 30.56 24.53 2.81
C ARG A 234 29.94 25.91 2.90
N HIS A 235 28.73 26.02 3.47
CA HIS A 235 27.99 27.29 3.53
C HIS A 235 27.56 27.68 4.95
N ASN A 236 27.96 26.94 5.99
CA ASN A 236 27.57 27.16 7.39
C ASN A 236 26.05 27.25 7.61
N VAL A 237 25.25 26.68 6.69
CA VAL A 237 23.80 26.58 6.84
C VAL A 237 23.49 25.31 7.60
N ASP A 238 23.36 25.42 8.92
CA ASP A 238 22.86 24.34 9.76
C ASP A 238 21.33 24.42 9.83
N ILE A 239 20.67 23.34 9.39
CA ILE A 239 19.20 23.21 9.37
C ILE A 239 18.59 23.47 10.75
N ARG A 240 19.31 23.18 11.83
CA ARG A 240 18.85 23.44 13.21
C ARG A 240 18.55 24.92 13.45
N TYR A 241 19.32 25.80 12.81
CA TYR A 241 19.19 27.26 12.91
C TYR A 241 18.56 27.89 11.66
N ALA A 242 18.17 27.09 10.68
CA ALA A 242 17.50 27.58 9.48
C ALA A 242 16.09 28.10 9.78
N ASP A 243 15.53 28.79 8.78
CA ASP A 243 14.14 29.26 8.75
C ASP A 243 13.14 28.12 9.07
N SER A 244 12.00 28.48 9.66
CA SER A 244 10.95 27.54 10.06
C SER A 244 10.43 26.71 8.88
N HIS A 245 10.30 27.30 7.69
CA HIS A 245 9.82 26.61 6.50
C HIS A 245 10.81 25.55 6.02
N LEU A 246 12.11 25.85 6.02
CA LEU A 246 13.13 24.89 5.61
C LEU A 246 13.18 23.69 6.57
N LYS A 247 13.05 23.96 7.88
CA LYS A 247 12.98 22.90 8.91
C LYS A 247 11.78 21.98 8.68
N VAL A 248 10.60 22.53 8.41
CA VAL A 248 9.39 21.75 8.14
C VAL A 248 9.58 20.87 6.90
N VAL A 249 10.14 21.40 5.82
CA VAL A 249 10.40 20.61 4.60
C VAL A 249 11.42 19.51 4.86
N PHE A 250 12.53 19.81 5.55
CA PHE A 250 13.58 18.84 5.86
C PHE A 250 13.05 17.68 6.70
N TRP A 251 12.38 17.98 7.82
CA TRP A 251 11.83 16.95 8.70
C TRP A 251 10.64 16.22 8.06
N GLY A 252 9.84 16.91 7.24
CA GLY A 252 8.76 16.30 6.47
C GLY A 252 9.26 15.25 5.47
N ILE A 253 10.34 15.56 4.72
CA ILE A 253 10.95 14.60 3.80
C ILE A 253 11.47 13.37 4.55
N ILE A 254 12.15 13.55 5.69
CA ILE A 254 12.64 12.43 6.51
C ILE A 254 11.47 11.58 7.03
N ALA A 255 10.43 12.22 7.55
CA ALA A 255 9.28 11.51 8.12
C ALA A 255 8.56 10.66 7.08
N ILE A 256 8.23 11.23 5.92
CA ILE A 256 7.53 10.50 4.85
C ILE A 256 8.42 9.39 4.27
N SER A 257 9.70 9.68 4.01
CA SER A 257 10.63 8.67 3.49
C SER A 257 10.79 7.48 4.46
N SER A 258 10.82 7.76 5.78
CA SER A 258 10.88 6.71 6.80
C SER A 258 9.63 5.85 6.82
N LEU A 259 8.44 6.44 6.67
CA LEU A 259 7.18 5.68 6.56
C LEU A 259 7.17 4.78 5.32
N ILE A 260 7.69 5.27 4.18
CA ILE A 260 7.81 4.47 2.95
C ILE A 260 8.77 3.29 3.18
N VAL A 261 9.94 3.53 3.80
CA VAL A 261 10.90 2.47 4.13
C VAL A 261 10.29 1.42 5.06
N ILE A 262 9.62 1.85 6.14
CA ILE A 262 8.94 0.95 7.08
C ILE A 262 7.92 0.09 6.34
N ARG A 263 7.10 0.71 5.48
CA ARG A 263 6.11 -0.01 4.69
C ARG A 263 6.77 -1.05 3.77
N CYS A 264 7.83 -0.70 3.06
CA CYS A 264 8.55 -1.63 2.19
C CYS A 264 9.12 -2.81 2.99
N ILE A 265 9.71 -2.55 4.16
CA ILE A 265 10.23 -3.60 5.06
C ILE A 265 9.10 -4.54 5.52
N LEU A 266 7.95 -4.00 5.90
CA LEU A 266 6.78 -4.80 6.30
C LEU A 266 6.20 -5.62 5.14
N ALA A 267 6.20 -5.07 3.92
CA ALA A 267 5.74 -5.78 2.74
C ALA A 267 6.68 -6.96 2.40
N VAL A 268 7.99 -6.73 2.50
CA VAL A 268 9.00 -7.78 2.35
C VAL A 268 8.80 -8.83 3.43
N SER A 269 8.81 -8.46 4.72
CA SER A 269 8.72 -9.42 5.83
C SER A 269 7.46 -10.28 5.76
N ARG A 270 6.31 -9.70 5.39
CA ARG A 270 5.07 -10.45 5.18
C ARG A 270 5.22 -11.50 4.08
N SER A 271 5.88 -11.16 2.97
CA SER A 271 6.10 -12.08 1.83
C SER A 271 7.06 -13.23 2.17
N TRP A 272 7.92 -13.06 3.17
CA TRP A 272 8.77 -14.13 3.70
C TRP A 272 8.05 -15.00 4.73
N ALA A 273 7.17 -14.40 5.55
CA ALA A 273 6.43 -15.10 6.61
C ALA A 273 5.27 -15.97 6.09
N THR A 274 4.76 -15.71 4.89
CA THR A 274 3.72 -16.54 4.25
C THR A 274 4.27 -17.75 3.50
N ARG A 275 5.49 -18.16 3.81
CA ARG A 275 6.17 -19.36 3.30
C ARG A 275 6.31 -20.37 4.42
#